data_AF-A0A0N8TK63-F1
#
_entry.id   AF-A0A0N8TK63-F1
#
_cell.length_a   1.000
_cell.length_b   1.000
_cell.length_c   1.000
_cell.angle_alpha   90.00
_cell.angle_beta   90.00
_cell.angle_gamma   90.00
#
_symmetry.space_group_name_H-M   'P 1'
#
loop_
_entity.id
_entity.type
_entity.pdbx_description
1 polymer ?
#
loop_
_entity_poly.entity_id
_entity_poly.type
_entity_poly.pdbx_seq_one_letter_code
_entity_poly.pdbx_strand_id
1 'polypeptide(L)'
;MQRLTLAHARTNASAAINFSAPAQVHPGLEFHEDDGFVIKTAASYQGMVDIHDRRPLALSPELAREWTDSATDPAHTAEIARECCTPVDAFEWYKVGKAVGNVRNQGQDLIRPDSGTA
;
A
#
# COMPACT_ATOMS: atom_id res chain seq x y z
N MET A 1 3.86 14.38 16.33
CA MET A 1 4.42 14.83 15.04
C MET A 1 5.30 13.70 14.53
N GLN A 2 4.83 12.92 13.56
CA GLN A 2 5.52 11.71 13.11
C GLN A 2 6.66 12.08 12.15
N ARG A 3 7.86 11.56 12.41
CA ARG A 3 8.99 11.67 11.48
C ARG A 3 8.67 10.77 10.29
N LEU A 4 8.20 11.36 9.19
CA LEU A 4 8.17 10.71 7.88
C LEU A 4 9.60 10.32 7.52
N THR A 5 10.00 9.11 7.90
CA THR A 5 11.18 8.47 7.33
C THR A 5 10.75 7.96 5.97
N LEU A 6 11.32 8.56 4.92
CA LEU A 6 11.09 8.12 3.55
C LEU A 6 11.58 6.66 3.45
N ALA A 7 10.64 5.74 3.26
CA ALA A 7 10.89 4.32 3.34
C ALA A 7 10.32 3.59 2.11
N HIS A 8 11.02 2.55 1.70
CA HIS A 8 10.57 1.59 0.71
C HIS A 8 10.28 0.26 1.40
N ALA A 9 9.12 -0.33 1.09
CA ALA A 9 8.69 -1.63 1.59
C ALA A 9 8.95 -2.71 0.54
N ARG A 10 9.45 -3.87 0.98
CA ARG A 10 9.51 -5.09 0.17
C ARG A 10 8.77 -6.20 0.90
N THR A 11 8.09 -7.05 0.14
CA THR A 11 7.59 -8.32 0.69
C THR A 11 8.74 -9.31 0.76
N ASN A 12 8.70 -10.23 1.72
CA ASN A 12 9.71 -11.29 1.83
C ASN A 12 9.75 -12.20 0.59
N ALA A 13 8.66 -12.24 -0.18
CA ALA A 13 8.55 -12.97 -1.44
C ALA A 13 9.03 -12.17 -2.67
N SER A 14 9.44 -10.91 -2.52
CA SER A 14 9.76 -9.98 -3.63
C SER A 14 8.64 -9.84 -4.68
N ALA A 15 7.40 -10.11 -4.28
CA ALA A 15 6.21 -9.97 -5.11
C ALA A 15 5.62 -8.56 -4.98
N ALA A 16 4.84 -8.16 -5.98
CA ALA A 16 4.06 -6.93 -5.95
C ALA A 16 3.13 -6.89 -4.72
N ILE A 17 2.96 -5.70 -4.14
CA ILE A 17 2.06 -5.48 -3.01
C ILE A 17 0.69 -5.05 -3.57
N ASN A 18 -0.37 -5.76 -3.21
CA ASN A 18 -1.73 -5.43 -3.62
C ASN A 18 -2.41 -4.59 -2.54
N PHE A 19 -2.76 -3.34 -2.84
CA PHE A 19 -3.48 -2.49 -1.90
C PHE A 19 -4.99 -2.51 -2.17
N SER A 20 -5.78 -2.66 -1.10
CA SER A 20 -7.23 -2.53 -1.16
C SER A 20 -7.64 -1.08 -1.39
N ALA A 21 -8.48 -0.86 -2.39
CA ALA A 21 -9.04 0.44 -2.70
C ALA A 21 -10.50 0.31 -3.17
N PRO A 22 -11.48 0.89 -2.47
CA PRO A 22 -12.77 1.18 -3.08
C PRO A 22 -12.57 2.26 -4.15
N ALA A 23 -13.32 2.11 -5.24
CA ALA A 23 -13.29 3.01 -6.38
C ALA A 23 -14.70 3.50 -6.71
N GLN A 24 -14.78 4.75 -7.13
CA GLN A 24 -15.92 5.29 -7.86
C GLN A 24 -15.55 5.24 -9.34
N VAL A 25 -16.38 4.57 -10.13
CA VAL A 25 -16.17 4.41 -11.57
C VAL A 25 -17.50 4.58 -12.30
N HIS A 26 -17.49 5.31 -13.41
CA HIS A 26 -18.62 5.41 -14.31
C HIS A 26 -18.57 4.28 -15.36
N PRO A 27 -19.72 3.73 -15.78
CA PRO A 27 -19.73 2.71 -16.83
C PRO A 27 -19.18 3.25 -18.16
N GLY A 28 -18.36 2.45 -18.84
CA GLY A 28 -17.76 2.80 -20.11
C GLY A 28 -16.23 2.84 -20.03
N LEU A 29 -15.60 3.35 -21.09
CA LEU A 29 -14.14 3.55 -21.17
C LEU A 29 -13.77 5.03 -21.23
N GLU A 30 -14.76 5.92 -21.23
CA GLU A 30 -14.54 7.37 -21.23
C GLU A 30 -14.12 7.83 -19.84
N PHE A 31 -13.18 8.76 -19.79
CA PHE A 31 -12.73 9.35 -18.54
C PHE A 31 -13.82 10.23 -17.94
N HIS A 32 -14.16 9.99 -16.68
CA HIS A 32 -14.98 10.90 -15.89
C HIS A 32 -14.13 11.62 -14.83
N GLU A 33 -14.36 12.91 -14.62
CA GLU A 33 -13.61 13.70 -13.62
C GLU A 33 -13.83 13.19 -12.18
N ASP A 34 -14.97 12.55 -11.96
CA ASP A 34 -15.38 11.95 -10.69
C ASP A 34 -14.89 10.50 -10.51
N ASP A 35 -14.21 9.93 -11.51
CA ASP A 35 -13.61 8.61 -11.38
C ASP A 35 -12.38 8.67 -10.49
N GLY A 36 -12.30 7.74 -9.54
CA GLY A 36 -11.19 7.74 -8.61
C GLY A 36 -11.25 6.57 -7.65
N PHE A 37 -10.22 6.48 -6.82
CA PHE A 37 -10.13 5.47 -5.77
C PHE A 37 -9.42 6.03 -4.56
N VAL A 38 -9.66 5.41 -3.41
CA VAL A 38 -8.95 5.72 -2.17
C VAL A 38 -8.26 4.47 -1.65
N ILE A 39 -7.00 4.59 -1.26
CA ILE A 39 -6.29 3.47 -0.65
C ILE A 39 -6.78 3.31 0.79
N LYS A 40 -7.35 2.16 1.14
CA LYS A 40 -7.71 1.88 2.54
C LYS A 40 -6.45 1.76 3.37
N THR A 41 -6.50 2.28 4.60
CA THR A 41 -5.38 2.21 5.53
C THR A 41 -5.76 1.39 6.77
N ALA A 42 -4.78 0.67 7.30
CA ALA A 42 -4.83 -0.02 8.57
C ALA A 42 -3.96 0.72 9.61
N ALA A 43 -4.17 0.44 10.89
CA ALA A 43 -3.25 0.89 11.92
C ALA A 43 -1.88 0.21 11.75
N SER A 44 -0.82 0.96 12.04
CA SER A 44 0.52 0.41 12.17
C SER A 44 0.71 -0.22 13.54
N TYR A 45 1.40 -1.35 13.58
CA TYR A 45 1.78 -2.04 14.82
C TYR A 45 3.28 -2.36 14.77
N GLN A 46 3.92 -2.51 15.93
CA GLN A 46 5.33 -2.90 16.07
C GLN A 46 6.29 -1.93 15.32
N GLY A 47 7.42 -2.41 14.77
CA GLY A 47 8.50 -1.59 14.18
C GLY A 47 8.10 -0.63 13.04
N MET A 48 6.85 -0.65 12.57
CA MET A 48 6.28 0.37 11.68
C MET A 48 5.93 1.68 12.41
N VAL A 49 5.60 1.64 13.71
CA VAL A 49 5.22 2.85 14.47
C VAL A 49 6.35 3.87 14.53
N ASP A 50 7.60 3.40 14.45
CA ASP A 50 8.79 4.25 14.37
C ASP A 50 8.88 5.03 13.04
N ILE A 51 8.13 4.62 12.01
CA ILE A 51 8.03 5.25 10.69
C ILE A 51 6.73 6.06 10.56
N HIS A 52 5.55 5.46 10.82
CA HIS A 52 4.23 6.12 10.75
C HIS A 52 3.14 5.32 11.49
N ASP A 53 2.09 5.98 11.97
CA ASP A 53 0.92 5.35 12.64
C ASP A 53 -0.05 4.62 11.70
N ARG A 54 0.08 4.80 10.38
CA ARG A 54 -0.81 4.23 9.38
C ARG A 54 -0.01 3.54 8.29
N ARG A 55 -0.60 2.49 7.73
CA ARG A 55 -0.09 1.77 6.57
C ARG A 55 -1.21 1.46 5.59
N PRO A 56 -0.92 1.31 4.29
CA PRO A 56 -1.89 0.79 3.33
C PRO A 56 -2.39 -0.60 3.75
N LEU A 57 -3.67 -0.89 3.50
CA LEU A 57 -4.22 -2.23 3.66
C LEU A 57 -3.75 -3.11 2.51
N ALA A 58 -2.72 -3.89 2.76
CA ALA A 58 -2.16 -4.85 1.80
C ALA A 58 -2.88 -6.19 1.88
N LEU A 59 -3.11 -6.83 0.72
CA LEU A 59 -3.74 -8.13 0.56
C LEU A 59 -2.78 -9.12 -0.08
N SER A 60 -2.96 -10.41 0.23
CA SER A 60 -2.31 -11.48 -0.54
C SER A 60 -2.81 -11.48 -1.99
N PRO A 61 -2.07 -12.06 -2.94
CA PRO A 61 -2.52 -12.16 -4.33
C PRO A 61 -3.87 -12.86 -4.50
N GLU A 62 -4.19 -13.84 -3.66
CA GLU A 62 -5.44 -14.60 -3.69
C GLU A 62 -6.61 -13.70 -3.26
N LEU A 63 -6.47 -13.03 -2.12
CA LEU A 63 -7.48 -12.09 -1.60
C LEU A 63 -7.64 -10.86 -2.49
N ALA A 64 -6.58 -10.42 -3.18
CA ALA A 64 -6.67 -9.32 -4.13
C ALA A 64 -7.55 -9.68 -5.34
N ARG A 65 -7.52 -10.94 -5.81
CA ARG A 65 -8.39 -11.41 -6.89
C ARG A 65 -9.84 -11.47 -6.43
N GLU A 66 -10.08 -12.04 -5.25
CA GLU A 66 -11.39 -12.13 -4.63
C GLU A 66 -11.99 -10.75 -4.35
N TRP A 67 -11.17 -9.80 -3.89
CA TRP A 67 -11.56 -8.41 -3.67
C TRP A 67 -12.12 -7.74 -4.94
N THR A 68 -11.56 -8.05 -6.10
CA THR A 68 -11.99 -7.49 -7.39
C THR A 68 -13.11 -8.27 -8.06
N ASP A 69 -13.49 -9.43 -7.54
CA ASP A 69 -14.55 -10.23 -8.11
C ASP A 69 -15.92 -9.65 -7.74
N SER A 70 -16.68 -9.25 -8.75
CA SER A 70 -18.05 -8.74 -8.61
C SER A 70 -19.04 -9.76 -8.05
N ALA A 71 -18.71 -11.05 -8.07
CA ALA A 71 -19.51 -12.10 -7.45
C ALA A 71 -19.24 -12.24 -5.93
N THR A 72 -18.20 -11.60 -5.39
CA THR A 72 -17.89 -11.64 -3.97
C THR A 72 -18.97 -10.89 -3.18
N ASP A 73 -19.48 -11.55 -2.13
CA ASP A 73 -20.47 -10.95 -1.25
C ASP A 73 -19.91 -9.69 -0.56
N PRO A 74 -20.63 -8.55 -0.58
CA PRO A 74 -20.15 -7.32 0.04
C PRO A 74 -19.81 -7.44 1.53
N ALA A 75 -20.52 -8.30 2.29
CA ALA A 75 -20.20 -8.49 3.70
C ALA A 75 -18.86 -9.24 3.85
N HIS A 76 -18.58 -10.21 2.99
CA HIS A 76 -17.28 -10.88 2.94
C HIS A 76 -16.15 -9.93 2.49
N THR A 77 -16.37 -9.08 1.49
CA THR A 77 -15.40 -8.04 1.12
C THR A 77 -15.08 -7.12 2.32
N ALA A 78 -16.09 -6.77 3.12
CA ALA A 78 -15.89 -5.97 4.33
C ALA A 78 -15.08 -6.73 5.41
N GLU A 79 -15.27 -8.03 5.54
CA GLU A 79 -14.49 -8.93 6.41
C GLU A 79 -13.02 -8.98 5.98
N ILE A 80 -12.74 -9.19 4.69
CA ILE A 80 -11.39 -9.16 4.11
C ILE A 80 -10.69 -7.83 4.47
N ALA A 81 -11.38 -6.70 4.34
CA ALA A 81 -10.83 -5.39 4.68
C ALA A 81 -10.60 -5.16 6.18
N ARG A 82 -11.25 -5.94 7.06
CA ARG A 82 -11.09 -5.77 8.52
C ARG A 82 -10.04 -6.71 9.07
N GLU A 83 -9.97 -7.93 8.57
CA GLU A 83 -9.30 -9.04 9.25
C GLU A 83 -8.12 -9.61 8.47
N CYS A 84 -8.07 -9.40 7.14
CA CYS A 84 -7.14 -10.10 6.27
C CYS A 84 -5.99 -9.22 5.74
N CYS A 85 -5.73 -8.08 6.39
CA CYS A 85 -4.58 -7.25 6.02
C CYS A 85 -3.27 -8.02 6.27
N THR A 86 -2.38 -8.07 5.28
CA THR A 86 -1.05 -8.67 5.41
C THR A 86 -0.34 -8.11 6.64
N PRO A 87 0.26 -8.93 7.52
CA PRO A 87 0.89 -8.47 8.76
C PRO A 87 2.18 -7.67 8.49
N VAL A 88 2.61 -6.87 9.47
CA VAL A 88 3.74 -5.93 9.32
C VAL A 88 5.08 -6.65 9.16
N ASP A 89 5.25 -7.82 9.78
CA ASP A 89 6.44 -8.66 9.75
C ASP A 89 6.66 -9.41 8.42
N ALA A 90 5.66 -9.40 7.54
CA ALA A 90 5.79 -9.86 6.16
C ALA A 90 6.51 -8.84 5.25
N PHE A 91 6.86 -7.66 5.80
CA PHE A 91 7.51 -6.58 5.09
C PHE A 91 8.87 -6.24 5.68
N GLU A 92 9.82 -5.96 4.80
CA GLU A 92 11.10 -5.34 5.12
C GLU A 92 11.09 -3.86 4.70
N TRP A 93 11.69 -3.00 5.54
CA TRP A 93 11.64 -1.55 5.38
C TRP A 93 13.05 -0.99 5.22
N TYR A 94 13.23 -0.18 4.18
CA TYR A 94 14.51 0.42 3.85
C TYR A 94 14.37 1.93 3.80
N LYS A 95 15.22 2.65 4.54
CA LYS A 95 15.34 4.10 4.38
C LYS A 95 15.82 4.41 2.95
N VAL A 96 15.22 5.40 2.31
CA VAL A 96 15.62 5.87 0.97
C VAL A 96 16.05 7.34 0.99
N GLY A 97 16.74 7.76 -0.08
CA GLY A 97 17.24 9.13 -0.21
C GLY A 97 16.11 10.16 -0.30
N LYS A 98 16.37 11.40 0.15
CA LYS A 98 15.38 12.50 0.21
C LYS A 98 14.76 12.87 -1.15
N ALA A 99 15.40 12.50 -2.26
CA ALA A 99 14.93 12.79 -3.62
C ALA A 99 13.52 12.24 -3.89
N VAL A 100 13.09 11.17 -3.21
CA VAL A 100 11.73 10.60 -3.38
C VAL A 100 10.62 11.57 -2.93
N GLY A 101 10.94 12.55 -2.08
CA GLY A 101 9.95 13.55 -1.62
C GLY A 101 9.55 14.57 -2.68
N ASN A 102 10.24 14.63 -3.82
CA ASN A 102 9.89 15.52 -4.94
C ASN A 102 9.27 14.71 -6.08
N VAL A 103 7.96 14.91 -6.30
CA VAL A 103 7.14 14.18 -7.29
C VAL A 103 7.61 14.31 -8.75
N ARG A 104 8.47 15.29 -9.05
CA ARG A 104 9.08 15.43 -10.39
C ARG A 104 10.15 14.37 -10.66
N ASN A 105 10.68 13.72 -9.63
CA ASN A 105 11.67 12.65 -9.77
C ASN A 105 10.96 11.31 -10.01
N GLN A 106 11.36 10.57 -11.04
CA GLN A 106 10.74 9.28 -11.42
C GLN A 106 11.78 8.17 -11.70
N GLY A 107 13.04 8.37 -11.30
CA GLY A 107 14.14 7.44 -11.56
C GLY A 107 14.10 6.19 -10.67
N GLN A 108 14.65 5.07 -11.16
CA GLN A 108 14.72 3.81 -10.41
C GLN A 108 15.52 3.91 -9.09
N ASP A 109 16.40 4.89 -8.96
CA ASP A 109 17.23 5.08 -7.77
C ASP A 109 16.42 5.53 -6.54
N LEU A 110 15.18 6.00 -6.74
CA LEU A 110 14.32 6.52 -5.67
C LEU A 110 13.88 5.45 -4.65
N ILE A 111 13.93 4.17 -5.03
CA ILE A 111 13.59 3.03 -4.15
C ILE A 111 14.84 2.25 -3.69
N ARG A 112 16.04 2.70 -4.06
CA ARG A 112 17.28 2.09 -3.60
C ARG A 112 17.52 2.49 -2.14
N PRO A 113 17.90 1.54 -1.26
CA PRO A 113 18.27 1.87 0.11
C PRO A 113 19.36 2.94 0.13
N ASP A 114 19.17 3.95 0.98
CA ASP A 114 20.19 4.98 1.22
C ASP A 114 21.41 4.31 1.84
N SER A 115 22.59 4.51 1.27
CA SER A 115 23.85 3.94 1.78
C SER A 115 24.32 4.59 3.08
N GLY A 116 23.55 5.52 3.65
CA GLY A 116 23.79 6.11 4.96
C GLY A 116 23.77 5.04 6.05
N THR A 117 24.94 4.80 6.64
CA THR A 117 25.20 3.92 7.80
C THR A 117 24.07 3.88 8.82
N ALA A 118 23.74 2.65 9.25
CA ALA A 118 22.88 2.34 10.40
C ALA A 118 23.31 3.09 11.67
#